data_AF-A0AA51M0D2-F1
#
_entry.id   AF-A0AA51M0D2-F1
#
_cell.length_a   1.000
_cell.length_b   1.000
_cell.length_c   1.000
_cell.angle_alpha   90.00
_cell.angle_beta   90.00
_cell.angle_gamma   90.00
#
_symmetry.space_group_name_H-M   'P 1'
#
loop_
_entity.id
_entity.type
_entity.pdbx_description
1 polymer ?
#
loop_
_entity_poly.entity_id
_entity_poly.type
_entity_poly.pdbx_seq_one_letter_code
_entity_poly.pdbx_strand_id
1 'polypeptide(L)'
;MAAVSKVFAARLAGLVVLGPDGESIGRVRDVVLTIRIGRQQPRVLGLVVELPTRKRIFVPMLRVTAIEPGAVTLNTGNVSLRRFTQRPTEVLALAQVLDSKVRVDDPELGELAGVDVVVVDLGIELTRTRDWVVSRVAVRAQRGRLGRRSAIHVVDWQHVHGLTYSNLGMPGQGVSQLLLQFEDMRAADVANALRELPEKRRHEVAVALDDERLADVVQELPTDDQTDLLMHLEVERAADLLEAMDPDDAADLLGELPDSDAESLLRLMDPEDSEPVRRLLEHSPDTAGGLMTPEPVVLTPATTVAEALARVRNPDLTPALASMVFVVRPPTATPTGKYLGCVHLQQLLREPPAGLVGGIVDNDLPRLDPDDSLTAVTRYFATYNLVCGPVLDDEGHLLGAVTVDDVLDHLLPEDWREEEADDE
;
A
#
# COMPACT_ATOMS: atom_id res chain seq x y z
N MET A 1 -19.22 33.12 37.99
CA MET A 1 -17.77 33.29 37.73
C MET A 1 -17.62 33.66 36.26
N ALA A 2 -16.52 34.27 35.83
CA ALA A 2 -16.35 34.61 34.41
C ALA A 2 -16.06 33.33 33.61
N ALA A 3 -16.79 33.11 32.52
CA ALA A 3 -16.52 32.02 31.58
C ALA A 3 -15.10 32.18 31.01
N VAL A 4 -14.34 31.08 30.96
CA VAL A 4 -12.95 31.12 30.49
C VAL A 4 -12.91 30.94 28.98
N SER A 5 -12.19 31.83 28.27
CA SER A 5 -11.98 31.74 26.82
C SER A 5 -10.77 30.87 26.42
N LYS A 6 -9.97 30.44 27.40
CA LYS A 6 -8.77 29.60 27.23
C LYS A 6 -8.69 28.57 28.35
N VAL A 7 -8.54 27.31 28.02
CA VAL A 7 -8.47 26.24 29.02
C VAL A 7 -7.59 25.12 28.51
N PHE A 8 -6.90 24.44 29.42
CA PHE A 8 -6.18 23.22 29.10
C PHE A 8 -7.13 22.02 29.12
N ALA A 9 -7.02 21.14 28.12
CA ALA A 9 -7.92 19.99 27.93
C ALA A 9 -7.95 19.08 29.17
N ALA A 10 -6.82 18.85 29.84
CA ALA A 10 -6.79 18.02 31.05
C ALA A 10 -7.60 18.62 32.21
N ARG A 11 -7.79 19.95 32.26
CA ARG A 11 -8.66 20.60 33.27
C ARG A 11 -10.14 20.36 33.04
N LEU A 12 -10.53 20.00 31.82
CA LEU A 12 -11.92 19.65 31.51
C LEU A 12 -12.26 18.26 32.03
N ALA A 13 -11.30 17.35 32.09
CA ALA A 13 -11.50 15.98 32.56
C ALA A 13 -12.12 15.96 33.96
N GLY A 14 -13.24 15.26 34.11
CA GLY A 14 -13.95 15.09 35.37
C GLY A 14 -14.90 16.23 35.75
N LEU A 15 -14.88 17.37 35.05
CA LEU A 15 -15.84 18.45 35.27
C LEU A 15 -17.27 17.97 35.04
N VAL A 16 -18.20 18.45 35.87
CA VAL A 16 -19.62 18.16 35.72
C VAL A 16 -20.16 18.94 34.53
N VAL A 17 -20.93 18.27 33.68
CA VAL A 17 -21.67 18.89 32.59
C VAL A 17 -23.08 19.18 33.07
N LEU A 18 -23.43 20.47 33.08
CA LEU A 18 -24.71 20.98 33.55
C LEU A 18 -25.56 21.43 32.37
N GLY A 19 -26.87 21.15 32.42
CA GLY A 19 -27.83 21.80 31.54
C GLY A 19 -28.14 23.23 31.97
N PRO A 20 -29.00 23.94 31.21
CA PRO A 20 -29.34 25.33 31.46
C PRO A 20 -30.07 25.54 32.80
N ASP A 21 -30.75 24.52 33.32
CA ASP A 21 -31.49 24.58 34.59
C ASP A 21 -30.64 24.09 35.78
N GLY A 22 -29.35 23.81 35.55
CA GLY A 22 -28.40 23.34 36.57
C GLY A 22 -28.46 21.83 36.83
N GLU A 23 -29.20 21.08 36.01
CA GLU A 23 -29.27 19.63 36.09
C GLU A 23 -27.96 18.98 35.63
N SER A 24 -27.49 17.97 36.38
CA SER A 24 -26.25 17.25 36.05
C SER A 24 -26.50 16.19 34.98
N ILE A 25 -25.91 16.38 33.80
CA ILE A 25 -25.99 15.43 32.69
C ILE A 25 -24.96 14.30 32.86
N GLY A 26 -23.73 14.65 33.24
CA GLY A 26 -22.62 13.69 33.33
C GLY A 26 -21.30 14.37 33.66
N ARG A 27 -20.18 13.72 33.35
CA ARG A 27 -18.84 14.28 33.51
C ARG A 27 -18.04 14.20 32.23
N VAL A 28 -17.25 15.23 31.95
CA VAL A 28 -16.35 15.21 30.79
C VAL A 28 -15.30 14.12 30.98
N ARG A 29 -15.15 13.27 29.98
CA ARG A 29 -14.15 12.20 29.94
C ARG A 29 -12.99 12.54 29.02
N ASP A 30 -13.27 13.17 27.88
CA ASP A 30 -12.28 13.50 26.86
C ASP A 30 -12.75 14.68 25.99
N VAL A 31 -11.85 15.20 25.15
CA VAL A 31 -12.11 16.26 24.18
C VAL A 31 -11.84 15.73 22.77
N VAL A 32 -12.79 15.92 21.86
CA VAL A 32 -12.69 15.45 20.47
C VAL A 32 -12.15 16.58 19.60
N LEU A 33 -11.07 16.28 18.87
CA LEU A 33 -10.35 17.20 18.00
C LEU A 33 -10.40 16.71 16.54
N THR A 34 -10.15 17.64 15.62
CA THR A 34 -9.76 17.31 14.23
C THR A 34 -8.32 17.71 14.05
N ILE A 35 -7.51 16.79 13.53
CA ILE A 35 -6.15 17.09 13.08
C ILE A 35 -6.22 17.16 11.55
N ARG A 36 -5.63 18.18 10.95
CA ARG A 36 -5.62 18.34 9.48
C ARG A 36 -4.20 18.23 8.98
N ILE A 37 -4.07 17.83 7.72
CA ILE A 37 -2.79 17.79 7.01
C ILE A 37 -2.34 19.25 6.77
N GLY A 38 -1.04 19.51 6.99
CA GLY A 38 -0.46 20.85 6.97
C GLY A 38 -0.55 21.57 8.32
N ARG A 39 0.19 22.68 8.50
CA ARG A 39 0.30 23.47 9.74
C ARG A 39 -1.02 24.19 10.15
N GLN A 40 -2.18 23.66 9.77
CA GLN A 40 -3.47 24.17 10.17
C GLN A 40 -3.75 23.85 11.64
N GLN A 41 -4.39 24.81 12.30
CA GLN A 41 -4.72 24.70 13.72
C GLN A 41 -5.86 23.70 13.96
N PRO A 42 -5.69 22.69 14.84
CA PRO A 42 -6.71 21.70 15.15
C PRO A 42 -7.97 22.34 15.72
N ARG A 43 -9.15 21.90 15.27
CA ARG A 43 -10.43 22.36 15.81
C ARG A 43 -10.97 21.37 16.84
N VAL A 44 -11.55 21.91 17.90
CA VAL A 44 -12.27 21.14 18.92
C VAL A 44 -13.72 20.95 18.48
N LEU A 45 -14.12 19.72 18.19
CA LEU A 45 -15.47 19.39 17.75
C LEU A 45 -16.46 19.29 18.91
N GLY A 46 -15.99 18.81 20.06
CA GLY A 46 -16.86 18.60 21.21
C GLY A 46 -16.20 17.82 22.34
N LEU A 47 -17.03 17.38 23.28
CA LEU A 47 -16.64 16.69 24.49
C LEU A 47 -17.21 15.27 24.49
N VAL A 48 -16.42 14.30 24.94
CA VAL A 48 -16.91 12.98 25.33
C VAL A 48 -17.41 13.10 26.77
N VAL A 49 -18.69 12.89 27.00
CA VAL A 49 -19.32 12.99 28.32
C VAL A 49 -19.75 11.60 28.78
N GLU A 50 -19.30 11.19 29.96
CA GLU A 50 -19.71 9.98 30.62
C GLU A 50 -20.94 10.26 31.50
N LEU A 51 -22.05 9.59 31.19
CA LEU A 51 -23.29 9.65 31.95
C LEU A 51 -23.15 8.85 33.25
N PRO A 52 -24.03 9.04 34.25
CA PRO A 52 -24.07 8.22 35.47
C PRO A 52 -24.18 6.71 35.20
N THR A 53 -24.74 6.32 34.05
CA THR A 53 -24.84 4.93 33.58
C THR A 53 -23.52 4.38 33.00
N ARG A 54 -22.40 5.13 33.08
CA ARG A 54 -21.11 4.87 32.43
C ARG A 54 -21.14 4.86 30.90
N LYS A 55 -22.27 5.21 30.30
CA LYS A 55 -22.37 5.38 28.84
C LYS A 55 -21.68 6.67 28.43
N ARG A 56 -20.78 6.58 27.44
CA ARG A 56 -20.13 7.75 26.84
C ARG A 56 -20.95 8.26 25.66
N ILE A 57 -21.19 9.56 25.62
CA ILE A 57 -21.90 10.27 24.55
C ILE A 57 -21.05 11.43 24.03
N PHE A 58 -21.35 11.89 22.83
CA PHE A 58 -20.73 13.07 22.25
C PHE A 58 -21.59 14.32 22.48
N VAL A 59 -20.98 15.38 23.00
CA VAL A 59 -21.59 16.70 23.14
C VAL A 59 -20.84 17.69 22.24
N PRO A 60 -21.46 18.22 21.17
CA PRO A 60 -20.81 19.18 20.29
C PRO A 60 -20.38 20.44 21.05
N MET A 61 -19.22 21.00 20.70
CA MET A 61 -18.68 22.19 21.35
C MET A 61 -19.61 23.41 21.19
N LEU A 62 -20.38 23.46 20.10
CA LEU A 62 -21.42 24.48 19.86
C LEU A 62 -22.54 24.49 20.90
N ARG A 63 -22.70 23.41 21.68
CA ARG A 63 -23.67 23.36 22.78
C ARG A 63 -23.11 23.87 24.10
N VAL A 64 -21.79 24.07 24.20
CA VAL A 64 -21.15 24.58 25.41
C VAL A 64 -21.28 26.10 25.45
N THR A 65 -22.01 26.61 26.43
CA THR A 65 -22.21 28.04 26.65
C THR A 65 -21.05 28.65 27.43
N ALA A 66 -20.59 27.94 28.46
CA ALA A 66 -19.54 28.40 29.35
C ALA A 66 -18.72 27.23 29.88
N ILE A 67 -17.42 27.45 30.03
CA ILE A 67 -16.50 26.59 30.77
C ILE A 67 -16.08 27.38 32.01
N GLU A 68 -16.46 26.88 33.19
CA GLU A 68 -16.10 27.42 34.49
C GLU A 68 -15.13 26.47 35.20
N PRO A 69 -14.37 26.92 36.22
CA PRO A 69 -13.39 26.08 36.90
C PRO A 69 -13.92 24.76 37.50
N GLY A 70 -15.23 24.65 37.74
CA GLY A 70 -15.86 23.47 38.32
C GLY A 70 -16.90 22.76 37.44
N ALA A 71 -17.31 23.36 36.31
CA ALA A 71 -18.38 22.81 35.48
C ALA A 71 -18.33 23.31 34.03
N VAL A 72 -18.97 22.55 33.14
CA VAL A 72 -19.25 22.93 31.76
C VAL A 72 -20.76 23.09 31.63
N THR A 73 -21.24 24.27 31.23
CA THR A 73 -22.67 24.55 31.10
C THR A 73 -23.10 24.51 29.65
N LEU A 74 -24.19 23.80 29.37
CA LEU A 74 -24.77 23.69 28.03
C LEU A 74 -25.86 24.73 27.78
N ASN A 75 -26.15 25.01 26.51
CA ASN A 75 -27.26 25.88 26.10
C ASN A 75 -28.62 25.17 26.12
N THR A 76 -28.64 23.84 26.19
CA THR A 76 -29.84 23.00 26.24
C THR A 76 -29.58 21.75 27.07
N GLY A 77 -30.60 21.29 27.82
CA GLY A 77 -30.55 20.02 28.56
C GLY A 77 -30.71 18.79 27.66
N ASN A 78 -31.20 18.96 26.43
CA ASN A 78 -31.47 17.85 25.52
C ASN A 78 -30.19 17.36 24.80
N VAL A 79 -29.54 16.34 25.35
CA VAL A 79 -28.35 15.68 24.75
C VAL A 79 -28.69 14.39 24.01
N SER A 80 -27.94 14.08 22.95
CA SER A 80 -28.06 12.80 22.26
C SER A 80 -27.53 11.68 23.14
N LEU A 81 -28.35 10.66 23.40
CA LEU A 81 -27.95 9.49 24.18
C LEU A 81 -27.28 8.40 23.33
N ARG A 82 -26.94 8.68 22.07
CA ARG A 82 -26.20 7.72 21.22
C ARG A 82 -24.82 7.45 21.83
N ARG A 83 -24.40 6.18 21.82
CA ARG A 83 -23.06 5.80 22.28
C ARG A 83 -22.04 6.52 21.39
N PHE A 84 -21.04 7.12 22.02
CA PHE A 84 -19.92 7.72 21.31
C PHE A 84 -19.18 6.64 20.53
N THR A 85 -18.98 6.92 19.25
CA THR A 85 -18.15 6.16 18.31
C THR A 85 -17.25 7.20 17.63
N GLN A 86 -15.94 7.04 17.79
CA GLN A 86 -14.96 7.93 17.18
C GLN A 86 -14.98 7.78 15.66
N ARG A 87 -15.01 8.91 14.94
CA ARG A 87 -14.89 8.90 13.47
C ARG A 87 -13.42 8.86 13.06
N PRO A 88 -13.09 8.42 11.83
CA PRO A 88 -11.70 8.36 11.36
C PRO A 88 -10.98 9.71 11.49
N THR A 89 -11.61 10.83 11.12
CA THR A 89 -10.97 12.16 11.18
C THR A 89 -10.90 12.75 12.60
N GLU A 90 -11.35 12.04 13.63
CA GLU A 90 -11.41 12.53 15.01
C GLU A 90 -10.27 11.98 15.85
N VAL A 91 -9.73 12.81 16.74
CA VAL A 91 -8.69 12.41 17.70
C VAL A 91 -9.14 12.79 19.11
N LEU A 92 -8.87 11.94 20.08
CA LEU A 92 -9.13 12.19 21.49
C LEU A 92 -7.92 12.86 22.15
N ALA A 93 -8.12 14.07 22.66
CA ALA A 93 -7.06 14.86 23.26
C ALA A 93 -6.35 14.12 24.41
N LEU A 94 -7.12 13.57 25.37
CA LEU A 94 -6.56 12.98 26.58
C LEU A 94 -6.10 11.54 26.36
N ALA A 95 -6.89 10.75 25.63
CA ALA A 95 -6.58 9.34 25.41
C ALA A 95 -5.50 9.09 24.35
N GLN A 96 -5.31 10.00 23.39
CA GLN A 96 -4.43 9.75 22.22
C GLN A 96 -3.33 10.81 22.06
N VAL A 97 -3.59 12.09 22.35
CA VAL A 97 -2.59 13.15 22.13
C VAL A 97 -1.63 13.29 23.31
N LEU A 98 -2.11 13.12 24.54
CA LEU A 98 -1.20 13.17 25.70
C LEU A 98 -0.21 12.00 25.65
N ASP A 99 0.99 12.25 26.16
CA ASP A 99 2.15 11.35 26.13
C ASP A 99 2.70 11.03 24.72
N SER A 100 2.14 11.62 23.66
CA SER A 100 2.71 11.54 22.32
C SER A 100 4.03 12.31 22.21
N LYS A 101 4.92 11.83 21.34
CA LYS A 101 6.21 12.44 21.06
C LYS A 101 6.08 13.46 19.93
N VAL A 102 6.64 14.63 20.15
CA VAL A 102 6.61 15.76 19.22
C VAL A 102 7.99 16.43 19.20
N ARG A 103 8.24 17.21 18.16
CA ARG A 103 9.40 18.11 18.08
C ARG A 103 8.92 19.55 18.14
N VAL A 104 9.78 20.41 18.67
CA VAL A 104 9.49 21.83 18.82
C VAL A 104 10.60 22.65 18.17
N ASP A 105 10.22 23.67 17.40
CA ASP A 105 11.14 24.62 16.73
C ASP A 105 10.98 26.06 17.23
N ASP A 106 10.44 26.24 18.44
CA ASP A 106 10.20 27.55 19.06
C ASP A 106 11.53 28.29 19.29
N PRO A 107 11.76 29.45 18.65
CA PRO A 107 12.99 30.23 18.80
C PRO A 107 13.28 30.67 20.24
N GLU A 108 12.25 30.81 21.09
CA GLU A 108 12.41 31.17 22.49
C GLU A 108 12.87 29.98 23.36
N LEU A 109 12.75 28.75 22.83
CA LEU A 109 13.09 27.50 23.51
C LEU A 109 14.17 26.73 22.77
N GLY A 110 15.30 27.40 22.46
CA GLY A 110 16.43 26.79 21.77
C GLY A 110 17.02 25.53 22.44
N GLU A 111 16.77 25.34 23.74
CA GLU A 111 17.16 24.12 24.48
C GLU A 111 16.35 22.87 24.11
N LEU A 112 15.18 23.03 23.48
CA LEU A 112 14.32 21.94 23.02
C LEU A 112 14.50 21.66 21.51
N ALA A 113 15.28 22.47 20.80
CA ALA A 113 15.50 22.30 19.37
C ALA A 113 16.19 20.97 19.06
N GLY A 114 15.57 20.17 18.18
CA GLY A 114 16.10 18.86 17.76
C GLY A 114 15.96 17.74 18.80
N VAL A 115 15.28 17.98 19.92
CA VAL A 115 15.03 16.97 20.96
C VAL A 115 13.57 16.55 20.93
N ASP A 116 13.32 15.24 21.00
CA ASP A 116 11.95 14.73 21.14
C ASP A 116 11.41 15.07 22.54
N VAL A 117 10.27 15.74 22.56
CA VAL A 117 9.55 16.13 23.78
C VAL A 117 8.20 15.42 23.83
N VAL A 118 7.65 15.30 25.04
CA VAL A 118 6.39 14.60 25.27
C VAL A 118 5.28 15.61 25.53
N VAL A 119 4.11 15.43 24.90
CA VAL A 119 2.93 16.26 25.12
C VAL A 119 2.29 15.96 26.48
N VAL A 120 2.10 16.99 27.29
CA VAL A 120 1.54 16.93 28.64
C VAL A 120 0.09 17.43 28.67
N ASP A 121 -0.24 18.44 27.86
CA ASP A 121 -1.58 19.00 27.79
C ASP A 121 -1.80 19.82 26.51
N LEU A 122 -3.06 20.07 26.14
CA LEU A 122 -3.45 20.91 25.01
C LEU A 122 -4.22 22.13 25.50
N GLY A 123 -3.71 23.32 25.21
CA GLY A 123 -4.39 24.59 25.44
C GLY A 123 -5.38 24.86 24.32
N ILE A 124 -6.68 24.81 24.64
CA ILE A 124 -7.76 25.16 23.71
C ILE A 124 -8.27 26.58 23.97
N GLU A 125 -8.65 27.27 22.90
CA GLU A 125 -9.07 28.67 22.93
C GLU A 125 -10.27 28.91 22.03
N LEU A 126 -11.20 29.76 22.52
CA LEU A 126 -12.34 30.22 21.75
C LEU A 126 -11.94 31.39 20.85
N THR A 127 -12.07 31.21 19.54
CA THR A 127 -11.77 32.25 18.55
C THR A 127 -12.91 33.25 18.41
N ARG A 128 -12.66 34.34 17.66
CA ARG A 128 -13.69 35.34 17.32
C ARG A 128 -14.85 34.78 16.49
N THR A 129 -14.62 33.69 15.74
CA THR A 129 -15.67 33.00 14.96
C THR A 129 -16.50 32.04 15.80
N ARG A 130 -16.25 31.98 17.12
CA ARG A 130 -16.83 31.03 18.07
C ARG A 130 -16.44 29.57 17.84
N ASP A 131 -15.37 29.33 17.10
CA ASP A 131 -14.75 28.01 17.00
C ASP A 131 -13.76 27.82 18.16
N TRP A 132 -13.71 26.62 18.71
CA TRP A 132 -12.65 26.24 19.64
C TRP A 132 -11.50 25.60 18.88
N VAL A 133 -10.28 26.04 19.15
CA VAL A 133 -9.07 25.56 18.48
C VAL A 133 -7.97 25.25 19.48
N VAL A 134 -7.05 24.36 19.13
CA VAL A 134 -5.83 24.12 19.91
C VAL A 134 -4.84 25.23 19.60
N SER A 135 -4.60 26.15 20.54
CA SER A 135 -3.65 27.25 20.34
C SER A 135 -2.28 27.01 20.96
N ARG A 136 -2.20 26.18 22.00
CA ARG A 136 -0.94 25.89 22.67
C ARG A 136 -0.81 24.42 23.02
N VAL A 137 0.42 23.93 23.10
CA VAL A 137 0.75 22.58 23.53
C VAL A 137 1.71 22.69 24.71
N ALA A 138 1.34 22.09 25.83
CA ALA A 138 2.25 21.95 26.96
C ALA A 138 3.13 20.71 26.71
N VAL A 139 4.44 20.89 26.68
CA VAL A 139 5.42 19.84 26.40
C VAL A 139 6.45 19.72 27.51
N ARG A 140 7.11 18.57 27.58
CA ARG A 140 8.15 18.30 28.56
C ARG A 140 9.24 17.42 27.95
N ALA A 141 10.50 17.80 28.15
CA ALA A 141 11.65 17.00 27.72
C ALA A 141 11.69 15.62 28.40
N GLN A 142 12.09 14.60 27.64
CA GLN A 142 12.22 13.21 28.10
C GLN A 142 13.41 13.06 29.07
N ARG A 143 13.30 12.18 30.08
CA ARG A 143 14.29 12.04 31.16
C ARG A 143 15.67 11.57 30.66
N GLY A 144 16.74 12.18 31.17
CA GLY A 144 18.04 11.53 31.32
C GLY A 144 18.06 10.56 32.53
N ARG A 145 18.95 9.57 32.52
CA ARG A 145 19.04 8.46 33.50
C ARG A 145 19.26 8.88 34.98
N LEU A 146 19.57 10.14 35.28
CA LEU A 146 19.68 10.70 36.64
C LEU A 146 19.10 12.13 36.70
N GLY A 147 18.14 12.38 37.61
CA GLY A 147 17.93 13.71 38.21
C GLY A 147 16.86 14.65 37.60
N ARG A 148 15.91 15.04 38.47
CA ARG A 148 14.96 16.19 38.42
C ARG A 148 13.82 16.12 37.39
N ARG A 149 12.59 16.47 37.82
CA ARG A 149 11.43 16.68 36.92
C ARG A 149 11.79 17.83 35.96
N SER A 150 11.85 17.55 34.65
CA SER A 150 11.98 18.57 33.61
C SER A 150 10.81 19.54 33.68
N ALA A 151 11.09 20.82 33.44
CA ALA A 151 10.08 21.86 33.44
C ALA A 151 9.04 21.59 32.32
N ILE A 152 7.80 22.03 32.55
CA ILE A 152 6.77 22.03 31.50
C ILE A 152 6.89 23.35 30.77
N HIS A 153 7.04 23.28 29.45
CA HIS A 153 7.06 24.43 28.56
C HIS A 153 5.73 24.50 27.81
N VAL A 154 5.22 25.70 27.57
CA VAL A 154 3.97 25.88 26.81
C VAL A 154 4.33 26.57 25.50
N VAL A 155 4.12 25.86 24.41
CA VAL A 155 4.55 26.21 23.06
C VAL A 155 3.34 26.59 22.22
N ASP A 156 3.47 27.57 21.33
CA ASP A 156 2.42 27.87 20.35
C ASP A 156 2.28 26.72 19.34
N TRP A 157 1.05 26.38 18.94
CA TRP A 157 0.79 25.28 18.00
C TRP A 157 1.65 25.35 16.73
N GLN A 158 1.94 26.55 16.24
CA GLN A 158 2.71 26.76 15.01
C GLN A 158 4.13 26.18 15.06
N HIS A 159 4.67 26.06 16.27
CA HIS A 159 6.02 25.58 16.55
C HIS A 159 6.10 24.10 16.94
N VAL A 160 4.98 23.38 16.87
CA VAL A 160 4.89 21.97 17.26
C VAL A 160 4.77 21.10 16.02
N HIS A 161 5.63 20.09 15.94
CA HIS A 161 5.73 19.14 14.83
C HIS A 161 5.49 17.71 15.30
N GLY A 162 4.92 16.88 14.43
CA GLY A 162 4.72 15.45 14.71
C GLY A 162 3.41 15.10 15.41
N LEU A 163 2.45 16.04 15.55
CA LEU A 163 1.06 15.72 15.90
C LEU A 163 0.26 15.38 14.64
N THR A 164 0.61 14.27 14.02
CA THR A 164 -0.05 13.71 12.84
C THR A 164 -0.74 12.39 13.17
N TYR A 165 -1.68 11.95 12.34
CA TYR A 165 -2.36 10.67 12.51
C TYR A 165 -1.38 9.49 12.58
N SER A 166 -0.28 9.54 11.82
CA SER A 166 0.78 8.54 11.79
C SER A 166 1.50 8.38 13.14
N ASN A 167 1.80 9.50 13.81
CA ASN A 167 2.50 9.50 15.10
C ASN A 167 1.60 9.17 16.30
N LEU A 168 0.29 9.32 16.15
CA LEU A 168 -0.69 9.01 17.20
C LEU A 168 -1.09 7.53 17.26
N GLY A 169 -0.47 6.67 16.43
CA GLY A 169 -0.61 5.21 16.54
C GLY A 169 -2.05 4.70 16.35
N MET A 170 -2.85 5.40 15.54
CA MET A 170 -4.24 5.01 15.28
C MET A 170 -4.28 3.65 14.54
N PRO A 171 -4.98 2.62 15.07
CA PRO A 171 -5.14 1.35 14.37
C PRO A 171 -5.86 1.55 13.03
N GLY A 172 -5.29 1.03 11.94
CA GLY A 172 -5.91 0.96 10.60
C GLY A 172 -5.91 2.23 9.75
N GLN A 173 -5.60 3.42 10.28
CA GLN A 173 -5.73 4.67 9.52
C GLN A 173 -4.48 5.13 8.77
N GLY A 174 -3.30 4.67 9.20
CA GLY A 174 -2.05 4.85 8.44
C GLY A 174 -2.10 4.07 7.13
N VAL A 175 -2.63 2.85 7.18
CA VAL A 175 -2.81 1.98 6.01
C VAL A 175 -3.76 2.63 5.01
N SER A 176 -4.95 3.09 5.42
CA SER A 176 -5.87 3.74 4.46
C SER A 176 -5.28 4.98 3.78
N GLN A 177 -4.38 5.72 4.45
CA GLN A 177 -3.70 6.86 3.84
C GLN A 177 -2.59 6.42 2.87
N LEU A 178 -1.86 5.36 3.20
CA LEU A 178 -0.86 4.75 2.31
C LEU A 178 -1.53 4.14 1.07
N LEU A 179 -2.64 3.42 1.24
CA LEU A 179 -3.43 2.89 0.14
C LEU A 179 -3.91 3.99 -0.82
N LEU A 180 -4.43 5.11 -0.28
CA LEU A 180 -4.81 6.27 -1.10
C LEU A 180 -3.62 6.93 -1.81
N GLN A 181 -2.42 6.83 -1.26
CA GLN A 181 -1.21 7.33 -1.91
C GLN A 181 -0.75 6.37 -3.01
N PHE A 182 -0.91 5.07 -2.79
CA PHE A 182 -0.48 3.98 -3.68
C PHE A 182 -1.44 3.70 -4.84
N GLU A 183 -2.68 4.19 -4.77
CA GLU A 183 -3.75 3.96 -5.75
C GLU A 183 -3.34 4.36 -7.18
N ASP A 184 -2.64 5.49 -7.35
CA ASP A 184 -2.20 6.00 -8.67
C ASP A 184 -0.71 5.75 -8.97
N MET A 185 0.02 5.05 -8.10
CA MET A 185 1.45 4.78 -8.27
C MET A 185 1.69 3.54 -9.13
N ARG A 186 2.87 3.39 -9.74
CA ARG A 186 3.23 2.12 -10.39
C ARG A 186 3.59 1.08 -9.36
N ALA A 187 3.45 -0.20 -9.70
CA ALA A 187 3.76 -1.31 -8.81
C ALA A 187 5.18 -1.23 -8.25
N ALA A 188 6.18 -1.00 -9.11
CA ALA A 188 7.57 -0.78 -8.71
C ALA A 188 7.77 0.40 -7.73
N ASP A 189 7.04 1.51 -7.92
CA ASP A 189 7.12 2.66 -7.00
C ASP A 189 6.52 2.31 -5.63
N VAL A 190 5.44 1.52 -5.62
CA VAL A 190 4.81 1.04 -4.38
C VAL A 190 5.70 0.02 -3.68
N ALA A 191 6.34 -0.89 -4.42
CA ALA A 191 7.28 -1.87 -3.89
C ALA A 191 8.44 -1.16 -3.16
N ASN A 192 9.07 -0.17 -3.80
CA ASN A 192 10.10 0.66 -3.17
C ASN A 192 9.59 1.37 -1.92
N ALA A 193 8.41 2.00 -1.98
CA ALA A 193 7.82 2.65 -0.82
C ALA A 193 7.50 1.67 0.32
N LEU A 194 7.07 0.44 0.02
CA LEU A 194 6.82 -0.61 0.99
C LEU A 194 8.11 -1.09 1.68
N ARG A 195 9.23 -1.12 0.96
CA ARG A 195 10.53 -1.51 1.51
C ARG A 195 10.99 -0.56 2.61
N GLU A 196 10.81 0.74 2.41
CA GLU A 196 11.14 1.78 3.40
C GLU A 196 10.27 1.72 4.66
N LEU A 197 9.09 1.08 4.60
CA LEU A 197 8.24 0.94 5.76
C LEU A 197 8.83 -0.04 6.78
N PRO A 198 8.63 0.21 8.08
CA PRO A 198 8.90 -0.81 9.08
C PRO A 198 8.10 -2.09 8.78
N GLU A 199 8.71 -3.27 8.92
CA GLU A 199 8.15 -4.61 8.68
C GLU A 199 6.66 -4.73 9.05
N LYS A 200 6.31 -4.40 10.30
CA LYS A 200 4.92 -4.41 10.77
C LYS A 200 3.96 -3.59 9.90
N ARG A 201 4.38 -2.41 9.43
CA ARG A 201 3.57 -1.54 8.56
C ARG A 201 3.48 -2.09 7.15
N ARG A 202 4.55 -2.69 6.64
CA ARG A 202 4.57 -3.37 5.34
C ARG A 202 3.50 -4.46 5.30
N HIS A 203 3.49 -5.35 6.30
CA HIS A 203 2.46 -6.38 6.41
C HIS A 203 1.04 -5.82 6.57
N GLU A 204 0.86 -4.78 7.40
CA GLU A 204 -0.44 -4.12 7.57
C GLU A 204 -0.98 -3.54 6.26
N VAL A 205 -0.11 -3.08 5.35
CA VAL A 205 -0.49 -2.61 4.02
C VAL A 205 -0.75 -3.77 3.07
N ALA A 206 0.12 -4.78 3.05
CA ALA A 206 -0.04 -5.96 2.20
C ALA A 206 -1.39 -6.66 2.44
N VAL A 207 -1.77 -6.86 3.71
CA VAL A 207 -3.07 -7.44 4.08
C VAL A 207 -4.27 -6.58 3.66
N ALA A 208 -4.07 -5.29 3.41
CA ALA A 208 -5.13 -4.36 3.08
C ALA A 208 -5.28 -4.10 1.57
N LEU A 209 -4.32 -4.53 0.75
CA LEU A 209 -4.42 -4.54 -0.71
C LEU A 209 -5.29 -5.73 -1.18
N ASP A 210 -6.04 -5.53 -2.26
CA ASP A 210 -6.64 -6.63 -3.02
C ASP A 210 -5.56 -7.54 -3.64
N ASP A 211 -5.93 -8.76 -4.04
CA ASP A 211 -4.96 -9.77 -4.49
C ASP A 211 -4.23 -9.34 -5.74
N GLU A 212 -4.98 -8.81 -6.71
CA GLU A 212 -4.46 -8.35 -7.99
C GLU A 212 -3.43 -7.24 -7.79
N ARG A 213 -3.78 -6.23 -6.99
CA ARG A 213 -2.84 -5.15 -6.70
C ARG A 213 -1.67 -5.60 -5.83
N LEU A 214 -1.88 -6.57 -4.94
CA LEU A 214 -0.81 -7.09 -4.12
C LEU A 214 0.18 -7.90 -4.96
N ALA A 215 -0.30 -8.72 -5.90
CA ALA A 215 0.50 -9.49 -6.85
C ALA A 215 1.43 -8.58 -7.65
N ASP A 216 0.86 -7.57 -8.33
CA ASP A 216 1.60 -6.53 -9.05
C ASP A 216 2.78 -5.99 -8.23
N VAL A 217 2.51 -5.63 -6.98
CA VAL A 217 3.50 -4.99 -6.09
C VAL A 217 4.53 -5.98 -5.57
N VAL A 218 4.13 -7.21 -5.28
CA VAL A 218 5.02 -8.26 -4.76
C VAL A 218 6.02 -8.68 -5.84
N GLN A 219 5.60 -8.83 -7.10
CA GLN A 219 6.50 -9.17 -8.23
C GLN A 219 7.69 -8.22 -8.34
N GLU A 220 7.49 -6.95 -7.98
CA GLU A 220 8.51 -5.91 -8.08
C GLU A 220 9.44 -5.84 -6.84
N LEU A 221 9.15 -6.58 -5.78
CA LEU A 221 9.99 -6.63 -4.58
C LEU A 221 11.21 -7.56 -4.77
N PRO A 222 12.30 -7.35 -4.04
CA PRO A 222 13.36 -8.35 -3.90
C PRO A 222 12.83 -9.66 -3.32
N THR A 223 13.41 -10.78 -3.73
CA THR A 223 12.99 -12.15 -3.36
C THR A 223 12.82 -12.38 -1.85
N ASP A 224 13.72 -11.83 -1.02
CA ASP A 224 13.63 -11.92 0.43
C ASP A 224 12.35 -11.25 0.99
N ASP A 225 11.99 -10.07 0.45
CA ASP A 225 10.80 -9.32 0.84
C ASP A 225 9.52 -9.98 0.30
N GLN A 226 9.56 -10.59 -0.89
CA GLN A 226 8.45 -11.38 -1.43
C GLN A 226 8.12 -12.56 -0.51
N THR A 227 9.15 -13.34 -0.15
CA THR A 227 9.03 -14.51 0.72
C THR A 227 8.50 -14.12 2.10
N ASP A 228 9.03 -13.04 2.70
CA ASP A 228 8.57 -12.54 4.00
C ASP A 228 7.08 -12.15 3.98
N LEU A 229 6.64 -11.46 2.93
CA LEU A 229 5.22 -11.09 2.78
C LEU A 229 4.33 -12.32 2.59
N LEU A 230 4.70 -13.23 1.69
CA LEU A 230 3.93 -14.44 1.41
C LEU A 230 3.75 -15.29 2.68
N MET A 231 4.82 -15.46 3.46
CA MET A 231 4.80 -16.24 4.70
C MET A 231 4.05 -15.56 5.86
N HIS A 232 3.81 -14.24 5.75
CA HIS A 232 3.00 -13.51 6.73
C HIS A 232 1.48 -13.61 6.46
N LEU A 233 1.09 -13.89 5.22
CA LEU A 233 -0.32 -14.02 4.84
C LEU A 233 -0.94 -15.29 5.41
N GLU A 234 -2.27 -15.28 5.56
CA GLU A 234 -3.01 -16.52 5.80
C GLU A 234 -2.85 -17.44 4.58
N VAL A 235 -2.76 -18.76 4.79
CA VAL A 235 -2.35 -19.71 3.74
C VAL A 235 -3.27 -19.65 2.52
N GLU A 236 -4.57 -19.49 2.75
CA GLU A 236 -5.56 -19.31 1.67
C GLU A 236 -5.30 -18.02 0.89
N ARG A 237 -5.02 -16.91 1.59
CA ARG A 237 -4.70 -15.62 0.97
C ARG A 237 -3.38 -15.66 0.19
N ALA A 238 -2.41 -16.44 0.65
CA ALA A 238 -1.15 -16.65 -0.06
C ALA A 238 -1.36 -17.42 -1.37
N ALA A 239 -2.29 -18.38 -1.39
CA ALA A 239 -2.69 -19.07 -2.62
C ALA A 239 -3.42 -18.12 -3.58
N ASP A 240 -4.40 -17.34 -3.09
CA ASP A 240 -5.12 -16.34 -3.89
C ASP A 240 -4.14 -15.30 -4.49
N LEU A 241 -3.12 -14.89 -3.74
CA LEU A 241 -2.06 -14.00 -4.24
C LEU A 241 -1.28 -14.63 -5.40
N LEU A 242 -0.85 -15.89 -5.25
CA LEU A 242 -0.11 -16.61 -6.29
C LEU A 242 -0.95 -16.85 -7.55
N GLU A 243 -2.26 -17.02 -7.42
CA GLU A 243 -3.18 -17.11 -8.57
C GLU A 243 -3.29 -15.77 -9.34
N ALA A 244 -3.10 -14.65 -8.64
CA ALA A 244 -3.16 -13.31 -9.23
C ALA A 244 -1.81 -12.82 -9.79
N MET A 245 -0.72 -13.54 -9.54
CA MET A 245 0.62 -13.26 -10.08
C MET A 245 0.80 -13.87 -11.47
N ASP A 246 1.72 -13.30 -12.25
CA ASP A 246 2.17 -13.89 -13.50
C ASP A 246 2.80 -15.28 -13.21
N PRO A 247 2.53 -16.32 -14.02
CA PRO A 247 2.90 -17.68 -13.64
C PRO A 247 4.40 -17.92 -13.48
N ASP A 248 5.23 -17.20 -14.22
CA ASP A 248 6.69 -17.18 -14.12
C ASP A 248 7.17 -16.57 -12.80
N ASP A 249 6.66 -15.39 -12.42
CA ASP A 249 6.97 -14.79 -11.11
C ASP A 249 6.48 -15.67 -9.94
N ALA A 250 5.31 -16.29 -10.08
CA ALA A 250 4.81 -17.25 -9.09
C ALA A 250 5.70 -18.50 -8.97
N ALA A 251 6.23 -18.98 -10.09
CA ALA A 251 7.15 -20.12 -10.12
C ALA A 251 8.49 -19.76 -9.44
N ASP A 252 9.04 -18.58 -9.73
CA ASP A 252 10.27 -18.09 -9.10
C ASP A 252 10.11 -17.96 -7.59
N LEU A 253 9.02 -17.32 -7.13
CA LEU A 253 8.74 -17.17 -5.70
C LEU A 253 8.55 -18.53 -5.00
N LEU A 254 7.85 -19.47 -5.62
CA LEU A 254 7.67 -20.82 -5.07
C LEU A 254 8.98 -21.64 -5.07
N GLY A 255 9.87 -21.40 -6.03
CA GLY A 255 11.17 -22.05 -6.13
C GLY A 255 12.11 -21.75 -4.97
N GLU A 256 11.91 -20.63 -4.30
CA GLU A 256 12.68 -20.19 -3.12
C GLU A 256 12.17 -20.80 -1.80
N LEU A 257 10.96 -21.37 -1.81
CA LEU A 257 10.35 -22.00 -0.64
C LEU A 257 10.81 -23.46 -0.48
N PRO A 258 10.72 -24.03 0.74
CA PRO A 258 10.84 -25.48 0.90
C PRO A 258 9.78 -26.23 0.08
N ASP A 259 10.17 -27.33 -0.57
CA ASP A 259 9.27 -28.15 -1.43
C ASP A 259 7.91 -28.48 -0.79
N SER A 260 7.87 -28.68 0.53
CA SER A 260 6.63 -28.98 1.25
C SER A 260 5.64 -27.82 1.30
N ASP A 261 6.16 -26.60 1.39
CA ASP A 261 5.37 -25.38 1.54
C ASP A 261 4.87 -24.95 0.17
N ALA A 262 5.74 -24.99 -0.85
CA ALA A 262 5.36 -24.77 -2.24
C ALA A 262 4.26 -25.73 -2.71
N GLU A 263 4.43 -27.04 -2.47
CA GLU A 263 3.42 -28.05 -2.83
C GLU A 263 2.11 -27.90 -2.04
N SER A 264 2.15 -27.29 -0.84
CA SER A 264 0.94 -27.01 -0.06
C SER A 264 0.15 -25.84 -0.66
N LEU A 265 0.84 -24.77 -1.07
CA LEU A 265 0.23 -23.62 -1.74
C LEU A 265 -0.33 -24.00 -3.12
N LEU A 266 0.44 -24.73 -3.94
CA LEU A 266 0.01 -25.23 -5.26
C LEU A 266 -1.19 -26.20 -5.22
N ARG A 267 -1.56 -26.73 -4.05
CA ARG A 267 -2.77 -27.56 -3.88
C ARG A 267 -4.00 -26.76 -3.48
N LEU A 268 -3.79 -25.56 -2.93
CA LEU A 268 -4.85 -24.65 -2.56
C LEU A 268 -5.25 -23.80 -3.76
N MET A 269 -4.30 -23.52 -4.65
CA MET A 269 -4.56 -22.85 -5.92
C MET A 269 -5.53 -23.63 -6.80
N ASP A 270 -6.27 -22.92 -7.64
CA ASP A 270 -7.09 -23.51 -8.68
C ASP A 270 -6.21 -24.27 -9.71
N PRO A 271 -6.68 -25.43 -10.23
CA PRO A 271 -5.89 -26.23 -11.17
C PRO A 271 -5.54 -25.50 -12.47
N GLU A 272 -6.39 -24.57 -12.92
CA GLU A 272 -6.16 -23.82 -14.16
C GLU A 272 -4.94 -22.88 -14.04
N ASP A 273 -4.68 -22.35 -12.83
CA ASP A 273 -3.57 -21.42 -12.54
C ASP A 273 -2.32 -22.16 -12.02
N SER A 274 -2.50 -23.23 -11.24
CA SER A 274 -1.36 -24.00 -10.69
C SER A 274 -0.69 -24.95 -11.69
N GLU A 275 -1.41 -25.44 -12.71
CA GLU A 275 -0.81 -26.33 -13.72
C GLU A 275 0.31 -25.66 -14.55
N PRO A 276 0.15 -24.42 -15.06
CA PRO A 276 1.24 -23.68 -15.69
C PRO A 276 2.46 -23.51 -14.80
N VAL A 277 2.26 -23.05 -13.56
CA VAL A 277 3.34 -22.82 -12.57
C VAL A 277 4.11 -24.11 -12.27
N ARG A 278 3.40 -25.24 -12.09
CA ARG A 278 4.02 -26.56 -11.89
C ARG A 278 4.94 -26.96 -13.03
N ARG A 279 4.61 -26.63 -14.27
CA ARG A 279 5.46 -26.92 -15.43
C ARG A 279 6.71 -26.06 -15.45
N LEU A 280 6.60 -24.78 -15.08
CA LEU A 280 7.77 -23.89 -15.01
C LEU A 280 8.77 -24.36 -13.96
N LEU A 281 8.30 -24.83 -12.79
CA LEU A 281 9.13 -25.40 -11.73
C LEU A 281 9.90 -26.68 -12.15
N GLU A 282 9.57 -27.31 -13.28
CA GLU A 282 10.37 -28.43 -13.83
C GLU A 282 11.63 -27.94 -14.55
N HIS A 283 11.69 -26.66 -14.93
CA HIS A 283 12.82 -26.05 -15.60
C HIS A 283 13.82 -25.45 -14.60
N SER A 284 15.06 -25.28 -15.05
CA SER A 284 16.08 -24.58 -14.26
C SER A 284 15.86 -23.07 -14.40
N PRO A 285 16.04 -22.28 -13.33
CA PRO A 285 15.81 -20.82 -13.38
C PRO A 285 16.70 -20.14 -14.44
N ASP A 286 17.95 -20.58 -14.59
CA ASP A 286 18.90 -20.03 -15.57
C ASP A 286 18.72 -20.53 -17.04
N THR A 287 17.54 -21.01 -17.43
CA THR A 287 17.26 -21.46 -18.81
C THR A 287 16.06 -20.78 -19.42
N ALA A 288 15.90 -20.85 -20.75
CA ALA A 288 14.76 -20.28 -21.45
C ALA A 288 13.41 -20.78 -20.90
N GLY A 289 13.35 -22.03 -20.43
CA GLY A 289 12.16 -22.60 -19.80
C GLY A 289 11.89 -22.09 -18.38
N GLY A 290 12.92 -21.67 -17.64
CA GLY A 290 12.75 -20.99 -16.34
C GLY A 290 12.33 -19.54 -16.50
N LEU A 291 12.85 -18.85 -17.52
CA LEU A 291 12.60 -17.43 -17.80
C LEU A 291 11.36 -17.16 -18.66
N MET A 292 10.58 -18.18 -19.02
CA MET A 292 9.44 -17.99 -19.92
C MET A 292 8.15 -17.84 -19.14
N THR A 293 7.29 -16.96 -19.62
CA THR A 293 5.88 -17.00 -19.27
C THR A 293 5.12 -17.98 -20.16
N PRO A 294 4.22 -18.82 -19.62
CA PRO A 294 3.38 -19.74 -20.39
C PRO A 294 2.18 -19.03 -21.04
N GLU A 295 1.98 -17.73 -20.81
CA GLU A 295 0.81 -16.97 -21.28
C GLU A 295 1.10 -15.91 -22.36
N PRO A 296 1.84 -16.22 -23.43
CA PRO A 296 2.05 -15.23 -24.47
C PRO A 296 0.79 -15.03 -25.32
N VAL A 297 0.78 -14.00 -26.16
CA VAL A 297 -0.34 -13.77 -27.10
C VAL A 297 -0.34 -14.83 -28.21
N VAL A 298 -1.17 -15.87 -28.06
CA VAL A 298 -1.30 -16.98 -29.02
C VAL A 298 -2.57 -16.88 -29.85
N LEU A 299 -2.44 -16.94 -31.17
CA LEU A 299 -3.55 -16.89 -32.14
C LEU A 299 -3.50 -18.03 -33.16
N THR A 300 -4.62 -18.22 -33.86
CA THR A 300 -4.70 -19.13 -35.00
C THR A 300 -4.46 -18.37 -36.31
N PRO A 301 -4.02 -19.03 -37.40
CA PRO A 301 -3.82 -18.36 -38.69
C PRO A 301 -5.11 -17.80 -39.30
N ALA A 302 -6.28 -18.22 -38.81
CA ALA A 302 -7.59 -17.72 -39.26
C ALA A 302 -8.06 -16.47 -38.50
N THR A 303 -7.31 -16.03 -37.48
CA THR A 303 -7.62 -14.81 -36.73
C THR A 303 -7.40 -13.58 -37.61
N THR A 304 -8.29 -12.59 -37.50
CA THR A 304 -8.16 -11.33 -38.25
C THR A 304 -7.13 -10.40 -37.62
N VAL A 305 -6.54 -9.50 -38.41
CA VAL A 305 -5.63 -8.45 -37.89
C VAL A 305 -6.34 -7.57 -36.86
N ALA A 306 -7.63 -7.26 -37.05
CA ALA A 306 -8.43 -6.50 -36.09
C ALA A 306 -8.52 -7.20 -34.73
N GLU A 307 -8.78 -8.50 -34.73
CA GLU A 307 -8.87 -9.31 -33.51
C GLU A 307 -7.50 -9.48 -32.84
N ALA A 308 -6.43 -9.66 -33.63
CA ALA A 308 -5.07 -9.69 -33.11
C ALA A 308 -4.69 -8.37 -32.42
N LEU A 309 -5.00 -7.23 -33.05
CA LEU A 309 -4.82 -5.90 -32.46
C LEU A 309 -5.69 -5.69 -31.22
N ALA A 310 -6.85 -6.34 -31.11
CA ALA A 310 -7.66 -6.27 -29.89
C ALA A 310 -7.02 -7.06 -28.74
N ARG A 311 -6.40 -8.21 -29.03
CA ARG A 311 -5.71 -9.05 -28.03
C ARG A 311 -4.47 -8.37 -27.45
N VAL A 312 -3.58 -7.87 -28.30
CA VAL A 312 -2.36 -7.13 -27.89
C VAL A 312 -2.64 -5.77 -27.25
N ARG A 313 -3.89 -5.31 -27.25
CA ARG A 313 -4.32 -4.07 -26.58
C ARG A 313 -4.78 -4.31 -25.14
N ASN A 314 -4.71 -5.55 -24.64
CA ASN A 314 -5.01 -5.83 -23.25
C ASN A 314 -4.05 -5.01 -22.35
N PRO A 315 -4.55 -4.12 -21.46
CA PRO A 315 -3.68 -3.34 -20.59
C PRO A 315 -2.83 -4.18 -19.64
N ASP A 316 -3.25 -5.41 -19.36
CA ASP A 316 -2.56 -6.33 -18.45
C ASP A 316 -1.33 -6.97 -19.10
N LEU A 317 -1.17 -6.87 -20.43
CA LEU A 317 0.03 -7.37 -21.11
C LEU A 317 1.18 -6.37 -20.99
N THR A 318 2.35 -6.85 -20.59
CA THR A 318 3.57 -6.05 -20.62
C THR A 318 3.87 -5.55 -22.03
N PRO A 319 4.52 -4.38 -22.19
CA PRO A 319 4.92 -3.87 -23.50
C PRO A 319 5.78 -4.86 -24.30
N ALA A 320 6.59 -5.68 -23.60
CA ALA A 320 7.42 -6.70 -24.21
C ALA A 320 6.58 -7.84 -24.79
N LEU A 321 5.65 -8.42 -24.01
CA LEU A 321 4.74 -9.46 -24.48
C LEU A 321 3.80 -8.97 -25.59
N ALA A 322 3.28 -7.75 -25.48
CA ALA A 322 2.39 -7.16 -26.48
C ALA A 322 3.08 -6.87 -27.83
N SER A 323 4.43 -6.88 -27.87
CA SER A 323 5.21 -6.57 -29.07
C SER A 323 5.09 -7.62 -30.18
N MET A 324 4.70 -8.85 -29.83
CA MET A 324 4.71 -10.00 -30.71
C MET A 324 3.50 -10.90 -30.46
N VAL A 325 3.02 -11.53 -31.53
CA VAL A 325 1.94 -12.52 -31.48
C VAL A 325 2.42 -13.82 -32.08
N PHE A 326 2.17 -14.93 -31.39
CA PHE A 326 2.56 -16.26 -31.84
C PHE A 326 1.40 -16.95 -32.53
N VAL A 327 1.67 -17.56 -33.68
CA VAL A 327 0.65 -18.18 -34.53
C VAL A 327 0.83 -19.68 -34.50
N VAL A 328 -0.21 -20.39 -34.07
CA VAL A 328 -0.18 -21.84 -33.86
C VAL A 328 -1.37 -22.52 -34.52
N ARG A 329 -1.27 -23.85 -34.68
CA ARG A 329 -2.44 -24.71 -34.88
C ARG A 329 -3.09 -24.99 -33.53
N PRO A 330 -4.43 -25.13 -33.46
CA PRO A 330 -5.10 -25.53 -32.22
C PRO A 330 -4.52 -26.82 -31.62
N PRO A 331 -4.46 -26.94 -30.28
CA PRO A 331 -4.94 -25.99 -29.26
C PRO A 331 -4.07 -24.73 -29.12
N THR A 332 -4.61 -23.67 -28.50
CA THR A 332 -3.93 -22.38 -28.30
C THR A 332 -3.41 -22.16 -26.87
N ALA A 333 -3.84 -22.96 -25.89
CA ALA A 333 -3.24 -22.96 -24.56
C ALA A 333 -1.88 -23.66 -24.62
N THR A 334 -0.90 -23.20 -23.83
CA THR A 334 0.43 -23.80 -23.75
C THR A 334 0.40 -25.08 -22.89
N PRO A 335 1.16 -26.13 -23.26
CA PRO A 335 1.82 -26.36 -24.55
C PRO A 335 0.82 -26.38 -25.73
N THR A 336 1.11 -25.60 -26.78
CA THR A 336 0.16 -25.40 -27.90
C THR A 336 0.15 -26.58 -28.87
N GLY A 337 -0.72 -26.51 -29.89
CA GLY A 337 -0.49 -27.27 -31.11
C GLY A 337 0.74 -26.75 -31.88
N LYS A 338 0.91 -27.21 -33.12
CA LYS A 338 2.10 -26.87 -33.92
C LYS A 338 2.29 -25.35 -34.11
N TYR A 339 3.47 -24.85 -33.72
CA TYR A 339 3.91 -23.48 -33.98
C TYR A 339 4.13 -23.24 -35.48
N LEU A 340 3.66 -22.09 -35.98
CA LEU A 340 3.77 -21.69 -37.38
C LEU A 340 4.70 -20.51 -37.60
N GLY A 341 4.94 -19.69 -36.57
CA GLY A 341 5.72 -18.46 -36.64
C GLY A 341 5.13 -17.37 -35.76
N CYS A 342 5.65 -16.15 -35.90
CA CYS A 342 5.21 -14.98 -35.15
C CYS A 342 4.78 -13.84 -36.08
N VAL A 343 4.09 -12.85 -35.52
CA VAL A 343 3.77 -11.58 -36.18
C VAL A 343 4.07 -10.44 -35.23
N HIS A 344 4.88 -9.49 -35.69
CA HIS A 344 5.21 -8.31 -34.90
C HIS A 344 4.03 -7.33 -34.84
N LEU A 345 3.83 -6.67 -33.70
CA LEU A 345 2.79 -5.64 -33.53
C LEU A 345 2.89 -4.54 -34.60
N GLN A 346 4.11 -4.09 -34.93
CA GLN A 346 4.31 -3.08 -35.98
C GLN A 346 3.80 -3.51 -37.36
N GLN A 347 3.77 -4.81 -37.65
CA GLN A 347 3.28 -5.35 -38.91
C GLN A 347 1.75 -5.39 -38.90
N LEU A 348 1.14 -5.81 -37.78
CA LEU A 348 -0.32 -5.75 -37.59
C LEU A 348 -0.86 -4.33 -37.80
N LEU A 349 -0.12 -3.30 -37.37
CA LEU A 349 -0.51 -1.89 -37.56
C LEU A 349 -0.46 -1.40 -39.02
N ARG A 350 0.23 -2.12 -39.92
CA ARG A 350 0.38 -1.79 -41.34
C ARG A 350 -0.59 -2.55 -42.24
N GLU A 351 -1.19 -3.62 -41.73
CA GLU A 351 -2.03 -4.52 -42.49
C GLU A 351 -3.52 -4.14 -42.40
N PRO A 352 -4.34 -4.44 -43.43
CA PRO A 352 -5.77 -4.20 -43.39
C PRO A 352 -6.43 -4.95 -42.23
N PRO A 353 -7.32 -4.33 -41.43
CA PRO A 353 -7.93 -4.99 -40.26
C PRO A 353 -8.69 -6.29 -40.57
N ALA A 354 -9.22 -6.43 -41.78
CA ALA A 354 -9.92 -7.64 -42.24
C ALA A 354 -8.99 -8.74 -42.80
N GLY A 355 -7.69 -8.45 -42.94
CA GLY A 355 -6.69 -9.44 -43.33
C GLY A 355 -6.55 -10.54 -42.28
N LEU A 356 -6.03 -11.69 -42.70
CA LEU A 356 -5.78 -12.82 -41.81
C LEU A 356 -4.32 -12.82 -41.35
N VAL A 357 -4.11 -13.07 -40.06
CA VAL A 357 -2.77 -13.18 -39.46
C VAL A 357 -1.94 -14.26 -40.15
N GLY A 358 -2.58 -15.36 -40.60
CA GLY A 358 -1.91 -16.44 -41.33
C GLY A 358 -1.25 -16.02 -42.65
N GLY A 359 -1.63 -14.88 -43.24
CA GLY A 359 -1.04 -14.35 -44.47
C GLY A 359 0.23 -13.52 -44.27
N ILE A 360 0.57 -13.20 -43.02
CA ILE A 360 1.62 -12.25 -42.65
C ILE A 360 2.57 -12.82 -41.60
N VAL A 361 2.55 -14.15 -41.40
CA VAL A 361 3.40 -14.87 -40.45
C VAL A 361 4.86 -14.79 -40.89
N ASP A 362 5.72 -14.39 -39.97
CA ASP A 362 7.16 -14.57 -40.05
C ASP A 362 7.54 -15.94 -39.46
N ASN A 363 8.10 -16.80 -40.28
CA ASN A 363 8.58 -18.13 -39.91
C ASN A 363 10.09 -18.29 -40.11
N ASP A 364 10.80 -17.19 -40.37
CA ASP A 364 12.25 -17.15 -40.50
C ASP A 364 12.94 -16.86 -39.14
N LEU A 365 12.17 -16.42 -38.14
CA LEU A 365 12.68 -16.18 -36.80
C LEU A 365 13.12 -17.50 -36.12
N PRO A 366 14.37 -17.59 -35.62
CA PRO A 366 14.83 -18.75 -34.86
C PRO A 366 14.02 -18.94 -33.58
N ARG A 367 13.98 -20.18 -33.08
CA ARG A 367 13.36 -20.53 -31.80
C ARG A 367 14.39 -20.65 -30.69
N LEU A 368 13.94 -20.53 -29.44
CA LEU A 368 14.65 -20.98 -28.26
C LEU A 368 14.15 -22.38 -27.86
N ASP A 369 15.05 -23.24 -27.42
CA ASP A 369 14.71 -24.53 -26.79
C ASP A 369 14.69 -24.32 -25.25
N PRO A 370 13.85 -25.04 -24.47
CA PRO A 370 13.65 -24.77 -23.03
C PRO A 370 14.92 -24.91 -22.17
N ASP A 371 15.88 -25.72 -22.64
CA ASP A 371 17.16 -25.94 -21.97
C ASP A 371 18.24 -24.94 -22.40
N ASP A 372 17.94 -23.99 -23.29
CA ASP A 372 18.88 -22.95 -23.69
C ASP A 372 19.28 -22.11 -22.49
N SER A 373 20.58 -22.06 -22.19
CA SER A 373 21.12 -21.27 -21.08
C SER A 373 20.78 -19.78 -21.20
N LEU A 374 20.73 -19.06 -20.07
CA LEU A 374 20.59 -17.60 -20.02
C LEU A 374 21.51 -16.88 -21.02
N THR A 375 22.78 -17.29 -21.14
CA THR A 375 23.72 -16.69 -22.12
C THR A 375 23.27 -16.86 -23.59
N ALA A 376 22.67 -18.01 -23.93
CA ALA A 376 22.13 -18.26 -25.26
C ALA A 376 20.90 -17.38 -25.52
N VAL A 377 20.01 -17.27 -24.52
CA VAL A 377 18.84 -16.39 -24.53
C VAL A 377 19.25 -14.93 -24.70
N THR A 378 20.18 -14.42 -23.91
CA THR A 378 20.70 -13.04 -24.04
C THR A 378 21.27 -12.78 -25.44
N ARG A 379 22.04 -13.73 -25.99
CA ARG A 379 22.59 -13.60 -27.35
C ARG A 379 21.50 -13.59 -28.42
N TYR A 380 20.43 -14.38 -28.23
CA TYR A 380 19.28 -14.38 -29.12
C TYR A 380 18.64 -13.00 -29.20
N PHE A 381 18.28 -12.39 -28.05
CA PHE A 381 17.70 -11.05 -28.01
C PHE A 381 18.62 -9.99 -28.63
N ALA A 382 19.90 -10.00 -28.27
CA ALA A 382 20.87 -9.04 -28.79
C ALA A 382 21.14 -9.19 -30.31
N THR A 383 21.15 -10.42 -30.83
CA THR A 383 21.43 -10.69 -32.25
C THR A 383 20.27 -10.25 -33.14
N TYR A 384 19.03 -10.51 -32.70
CA TYR A 384 17.83 -10.27 -33.51
C TYR A 384 17.12 -8.96 -33.18
N ASN A 385 17.61 -8.17 -32.22
CA ASN A 385 17.00 -6.92 -31.73
C ASN A 385 15.53 -7.12 -31.32
N LEU A 386 15.28 -8.19 -30.58
CA LEU A 386 13.94 -8.56 -30.12
C LEU A 386 13.71 -8.09 -28.68
N VAL A 387 12.44 -8.07 -28.30
CA VAL A 387 12.00 -7.86 -26.90
C VAL A 387 11.12 -9.00 -26.39
N CYS A 388 10.71 -9.92 -27.27
CA CYS A 388 10.02 -11.16 -26.92
C CYS A 388 10.49 -12.29 -27.85
N GLY A 389 10.61 -13.52 -27.34
CA GLY A 389 11.10 -14.69 -28.08
C GLY A 389 10.35 -15.97 -27.75
N PRO A 390 10.03 -16.84 -28.73
CA PRO A 390 9.28 -18.07 -28.50
C PRO A 390 10.15 -19.20 -27.98
N VAL A 391 9.65 -19.95 -27.00
CA VAL A 391 10.25 -21.19 -26.48
C VAL A 391 9.44 -22.39 -26.95
N LEU A 392 10.09 -23.35 -27.59
CA LEU A 392 9.44 -24.52 -28.21
C LEU A 392 10.04 -25.84 -27.73
N ASP A 393 9.22 -26.88 -27.69
CA ASP A 393 9.70 -28.26 -27.52
C ASP A 393 10.27 -28.86 -28.82
N ASP A 394 10.84 -30.06 -28.71
CA ASP A 394 11.41 -30.83 -29.82
C ASP A 394 10.37 -31.19 -30.90
N GLU A 395 9.10 -31.29 -30.52
CA GLU A 395 7.96 -31.56 -31.40
C GLU A 395 7.44 -30.31 -32.13
N GLY A 396 7.90 -29.11 -31.76
CA GLY A 396 7.53 -27.83 -32.34
C GLY A 396 6.21 -27.26 -31.81
N HIS A 397 5.85 -27.57 -30.56
CA HIS A 397 4.81 -26.89 -29.80
C HIS A 397 5.39 -25.67 -29.10
N LEU A 398 4.63 -24.57 -29.03
CA LEU A 398 5.01 -23.40 -28.23
C LEU A 398 4.73 -23.71 -26.76
N LEU A 399 5.76 -23.62 -25.92
CA LEU A 399 5.68 -23.80 -24.48
C LEU A 399 5.39 -22.47 -23.77
N GLY A 400 5.94 -21.38 -24.30
CA GLY A 400 5.84 -20.05 -23.72
C GLY A 400 6.63 -19.02 -24.52
N ALA A 401 6.86 -17.86 -23.92
CA ALA A 401 7.75 -16.85 -24.46
C ALA A 401 8.59 -16.22 -23.36
N VAL A 402 9.83 -15.89 -23.70
CA VAL A 402 10.73 -15.12 -22.83
C VAL A 402 10.61 -13.64 -23.21
N THR A 403 10.62 -12.75 -22.23
CA THR A 403 10.70 -11.30 -22.46
C THR A 403 12.11 -10.78 -22.19
N VAL A 404 12.42 -9.58 -22.69
CA VAL A 404 13.74 -8.99 -22.48
C VAL A 404 13.92 -8.48 -21.05
N ASP A 405 12.84 -8.10 -20.39
CA ASP A 405 12.76 -7.66 -19.00
C ASP A 405 13.24 -8.78 -18.06
N ASP A 406 12.68 -9.98 -18.15
CA ASP A 406 13.10 -11.14 -17.32
C ASP A 406 14.59 -11.48 -17.50
N VAL A 407 15.08 -11.33 -18.75
CA VAL A 407 16.49 -11.54 -19.06
C VAL A 407 17.36 -10.44 -18.46
N LEU A 408 16.89 -9.19 -18.42
CA LEU A 408 17.64 -8.10 -17.79
C LEU A 408 17.74 -8.31 -16.28
N ASP A 409 16.69 -8.78 -15.63
CA ASP A 409 16.66 -9.02 -14.20
C ASP A 409 17.73 -10.03 -13.76
N HIS A 410 17.94 -11.07 -14.57
CA HIS A 410 18.96 -12.09 -14.34
C HIS A 410 20.39 -11.64 -14.72
N LEU A 411 20.52 -10.58 -15.52
CA LEU A 411 21.83 -10.03 -15.91
C LEU A 411 22.33 -8.94 -14.97
N LEU A 412 21.42 -8.26 -14.27
CA LEU A 412 21.74 -7.25 -13.29
C LEU A 412 22.22 -7.89 -11.97
N PRO A 413 22.98 -7.16 -11.13
CA PRO A 413 23.38 -7.64 -9.80
C PRO A 413 22.17 -7.98 -8.93
N GLU A 414 22.27 -8.97 -8.03
CA GLU A 414 21.15 -9.41 -7.17
C GLU A 414 20.50 -8.25 -6.38
N ASP A 415 21.26 -7.21 -6.06
CA ASP A 415 20.83 -6.02 -5.31
C ASP A 415 20.36 -4.85 -6.20
N TRP A 416 20.16 -5.05 -7.51
CA TRP A 416 19.77 -3.96 -8.41
C TRP A 416 18.39 -3.36 -8.09
N ARG A 417 17.48 -4.17 -7.52
CA ARG A 417 16.18 -3.72 -6.98
C ARG A 417 16.31 -3.08 -5.60
N GLU A 418 17.49 -3.17 -4.98
CA GLU A 418 17.76 -2.59 -3.68
C GLU A 418 18.31 -1.17 -3.73
N GLU A 419 19.10 -0.87 -4.76
CA GLU A 419 19.75 0.43 -4.94
C GLU A 419 18.74 1.48 -5.43
N GLU A 420 18.51 2.54 -4.64
CA GLU A 420 17.95 3.77 -5.18
C GLU A 420 18.89 4.25 -6.29
N ALA A 421 18.36 4.54 -7.48
CA ALA A 421 19.11 5.26 -8.48
C ALA A 421 19.61 6.56 -7.83
N ASP A 422 20.93 6.63 -7.57
CA ASP A 422 21.58 7.84 -7.07
C ASP A 422 21.14 9.00 -7.99
N ASP A 423 20.29 9.88 -7.47
CA ASP A 423 19.88 11.12 -8.15
C ASP A 423 21.14 12.00 -8.33
N GLU A 424 21.85 11.85 -9.46
CA GLU A 424 22.87 12.80 -9.95
C GLU A 424 22.28 13.94 -10.79
#